data_AF-D8JBR8-F1
#
_entry.id   AF-D8JBR8-F1
#
_cell.length_a   1.000
_cell.length_b   1.000
_cell.length_c   1.000
_cell.angle_alpha   90.00
_cell.angle_beta   90.00
_cell.angle_gamma   90.00
#
_symmetry.space_group_name_H-M   'P 1'
#
loop_
_entity.id
_entity.type
_entity.pdbx_description
1 polymer ?
#
loop_
_entity_poly.entity_id
_entity_poly.type
_entity_poly.pdbx_seq_one_letter_code
_entity_poly.pdbx_strand_id
1 'polypeptide(L)'
;MGFRAAMPSGVRWCGVGSRWWSEKANVRYAWLALASVVIVTVSLSRVVLGVHYVIDVVVGTVIGIVVLGGLYKITDHGSAPGRVLAFAAGIGVLGLIHGVTFDSVAAVGSAVGAWLTWRAIGDLTPAHPLNRREVVAGLAVFGLAGGFFALLYFLKPPLSVTFFGAAIAVGGVIGAPLIGNRFVVQSEER
;
A
#
# COMPACT_ATOMS: atom_id res chain seq x y z
N MET A 1 -30.11 -17.41 36.95
CA MET A 1 -30.45 -18.43 35.92
C MET A 1 -29.45 -18.32 34.80
N GLY A 2 -28.45 -19.19 34.81
CA GLY A 2 -27.40 -19.25 33.79
C GLY A 2 -27.79 -20.25 32.71
N PHE A 3 -27.70 -19.84 31.44
CA PHE A 3 -27.85 -20.73 30.31
C PHE A 3 -26.46 -21.03 29.75
N ARG A 4 -25.89 -22.16 30.21
CA ARG A 4 -24.75 -22.81 29.57
C ARG A 4 -25.28 -23.54 28.34
N ALA A 5 -24.92 -23.06 27.15
CA ALA A 5 -25.07 -23.85 25.93
C ALA A 5 -24.00 -24.96 25.94
N ALA A 6 -24.47 -26.20 25.92
CA ALA A 6 -23.66 -27.41 25.86
C ALA A 6 -22.92 -27.48 24.50
N MET A 7 -21.59 -27.61 24.54
CA MET A 7 -20.83 -28.04 23.36
C MET A 7 -20.86 -29.57 23.25
N PRO A 8 -21.07 -30.14 22.05
CA PRO A 8 -20.91 -31.57 21.83
C PRO A 8 -19.42 -31.93 21.82
N SER A 9 -19.02 -32.76 22.77
CA SER A 9 -17.75 -33.47 22.80
C SER A 9 -17.71 -34.50 21.67
N GLY A 10 -16.86 -34.30 20.65
CA GLY A 10 -16.72 -35.34 19.62
C GLY A 10 -15.98 -35.03 18.32
N VAL A 11 -15.51 -33.81 18.05
CA VAL A 11 -14.73 -33.55 16.83
C VAL A 11 -13.23 -33.60 17.15
N ARG A 12 -12.67 -34.79 16.97
CA ARG A 12 -11.24 -35.06 16.98
C ARG A 12 -10.64 -34.44 15.71
N TRP A 13 -10.13 -33.21 15.79
CA TRP A 13 -9.40 -32.54 14.71
C TRP A 13 -8.06 -33.27 14.47
N CYS A 14 -8.07 -34.33 13.67
CA CYS A 14 -6.85 -34.98 13.20
C CYS A 14 -6.52 -34.51 11.78
N GLY A 15 -5.39 -33.80 11.64
CA GLY A 15 -4.46 -34.05 10.53
C GLY A 15 -4.47 -33.16 9.29
N VAL A 16 -5.45 -32.27 9.07
CA VAL A 16 -5.50 -31.43 7.83
C VAL A 16 -5.41 -29.93 8.11
N GLY A 17 -5.17 -29.52 9.37
CA GLY A 17 -5.02 -28.12 9.74
C GLY A 17 -3.59 -27.57 9.58
N SER A 18 -2.55 -28.40 9.67
CA SER A 18 -1.16 -27.94 9.77
C SER A 18 -0.55 -27.52 8.42
N ARG A 19 -0.95 -28.14 7.31
CA ARG A 19 -0.45 -27.78 5.97
C ARG A 19 -1.00 -26.42 5.52
N TRP A 20 -2.31 -26.18 5.67
CA TRP A 20 -2.94 -24.89 5.37
C TRP A 20 -2.45 -23.75 6.27
N TRP A 21 -2.14 -24.02 7.54
CA TRP A 21 -1.55 -23.02 8.45
C TRP A 21 -0.08 -22.74 8.14
N SER A 22 0.71 -23.78 7.84
CA SER A 22 2.11 -23.66 7.42
C SER A 22 2.22 -22.86 6.12
N GLU A 23 1.37 -23.15 5.13
CA GLU A 23 1.36 -22.48 3.84
C GLU A 23 1.01 -20.99 3.97
N LYS A 24 0.00 -20.63 4.78
CA LYS A 24 -0.30 -19.21 5.09
C LYS A 24 0.83 -18.53 5.88
N ALA A 25 1.48 -19.22 6.80
CA ALA A 25 2.61 -18.67 7.56
C ALA A 25 3.82 -18.42 6.65
N ASN A 26 4.20 -19.39 5.80
CA ASN A 26 5.32 -19.29 4.87
C ASN A 26 5.11 -18.16 3.86
N VAL A 27 3.88 -17.99 3.35
CA VAL A 27 3.55 -16.87 2.45
C VAL A 27 3.70 -15.54 3.18
N ARG A 28 3.23 -15.41 4.43
CA ARG A 28 3.42 -14.19 5.24
C ARG A 28 4.90 -13.87 5.48
N TYR A 29 5.71 -14.86 5.83
CA TYR A 29 7.16 -14.66 6.02
C TYR A 29 7.88 -14.32 4.71
N ALA A 30 7.47 -14.91 3.58
CA ALA A 30 8.01 -14.57 2.26
C ALA A 30 7.70 -13.13 1.86
N TRP A 31 6.48 -12.64 2.10
CA TRP A 31 6.12 -11.24 1.86
C TRP A 31 6.87 -10.27 2.77
N LEU A 32 7.05 -10.62 4.05
CA LEU A 32 7.86 -9.83 4.96
C LEU A 32 9.32 -9.78 4.52
N ALA A 33 9.89 -10.91 4.13
CA ALA A 33 11.26 -10.98 3.61
C ALA A 33 11.43 -10.15 2.33
N LEU A 34 10.48 -10.24 1.39
CA LEU A 34 10.49 -9.43 0.18
C LEU A 34 10.41 -7.92 0.52
N ALA A 35 9.51 -7.53 1.41
CA ALA A 35 9.40 -6.15 1.88
C ALA A 35 10.70 -5.67 2.53
N SER A 36 11.34 -6.51 3.37
CA SER A 36 12.64 -6.20 3.98
C SER A 36 13.73 -6.02 2.92
N VAL A 37 13.81 -6.90 1.92
CA VAL A 37 14.79 -6.79 0.83
C VAL A 37 14.59 -5.49 0.05
N VAL A 38 13.35 -5.13 -0.29
CA VAL A 38 13.06 -3.87 -0.99
C VAL A 38 13.49 -2.68 -0.12
N ILE A 39 13.09 -2.65 1.15
CA ILE A 39 13.46 -1.57 2.07
C ILE A 39 14.98 -1.45 2.16
N VAL A 40 15.70 -2.55 2.40
CA VAL A 40 17.17 -2.56 2.49
C VAL A 40 17.81 -2.08 1.18
N THR A 41 17.30 -2.53 0.03
CA THR A 41 17.84 -2.14 -1.28
C THR A 41 17.66 -0.64 -1.55
N VAL A 42 16.47 -0.11 -1.29
CA VAL A 42 16.18 1.32 -1.44
C VAL A 42 17.02 2.16 -0.47
N SER A 43 17.09 1.71 0.79
CA SER A 43 17.90 2.33 1.84
C SER A 43 19.40 2.33 1.50
N LEU A 44 19.93 1.21 0.99
CA LEU A 44 21.33 1.08 0.60
C LEU A 44 21.65 1.95 -0.62
N SER A 45 20.74 2.05 -1.59
CA SER A 45 20.88 2.94 -2.75
C SER A 45 21.12 4.40 -2.33
N ARG A 46 20.43 4.88 -1.27
CA ARG A 46 20.58 6.25 -0.75
C ARG A 46 21.97 6.51 -0.15
N VAL A 47 22.59 5.48 0.45
CA VAL A 47 23.96 5.55 0.98
C VAL A 47 24.99 5.48 -0.15
N VAL A 48 24.78 4.59 -1.12
CA VAL A 48 25.70 4.43 -2.27
C VAL A 48 25.72 5.68 -3.15
N LEU A 49 24.58 6.38 -3.27
CA LEU A 49 24.49 7.67 -3.97
C LEU A 49 25.13 8.83 -3.17
N GLY A 50 25.61 8.60 -1.94
CA GLY A 50 26.35 9.57 -1.12
C GLY A 50 25.53 10.74 -0.59
N VAL A 51 24.20 10.71 -0.76
CA VAL A 51 23.31 11.83 -0.43
C VAL A 51 22.87 11.82 1.04
N HIS A 52 22.94 10.66 1.70
CA HIS A 52 22.54 10.49 3.10
C HIS A 52 23.56 9.66 3.89
N TYR A 53 23.75 10.01 5.15
CA TYR A 53 24.56 9.21 6.06
C TYR A 53 23.83 7.92 6.40
N VAL A 54 24.58 6.86 6.70
CA VAL A 54 24.03 5.56 7.16
C VAL A 54 23.08 5.77 8.36
N ILE A 55 23.39 6.76 9.21
CA ILE A 55 22.58 7.15 10.37
C ILE A 55 21.19 7.65 9.94
N ASP A 56 21.09 8.46 8.87
CA ASP A 56 19.81 8.99 8.39
C ASP A 56 18.87 7.87 7.94
N VAL A 57 19.44 6.83 7.32
CA VAL A 57 18.71 5.65 6.86
C VAL A 57 18.24 4.79 8.03
N VAL A 58 19.09 4.57 9.03
CA VAL A 58 18.74 3.81 10.24
C VAL A 58 17.65 4.54 11.02
N VAL A 59 17.82 5.84 11.25
CA VAL A 59 16.84 6.67 11.97
C VAL A 59 15.51 6.71 11.20
N GLY A 60 15.55 6.94 9.89
CA GLY A 60 14.35 6.92 9.04
C GLY A 60 13.63 5.57 9.08
N THR A 61 14.36 4.45 9.08
CA THR A 61 13.78 3.11 9.18
C THR A 61 13.12 2.87 10.53
N VAL A 62 13.79 3.25 11.62
CA VAL A 62 13.23 3.13 12.98
C VAL A 62 11.97 3.97 13.13
N ILE A 63 12.01 5.22 12.68
CA ILE A 63 10.83 6.10 12.69
C ILE A 63 9.70 5.49 11.86
N GLY A 64 10.00 5.00 10.66
CA GLY A 64 9.02 4.35 9.80
C GLY A 64 8.35 3.14 10.46
N ILE A 65 9.12 2.28 11.12
CA ILE A 65 8.61 1.11 11.86
C ILE A 65 7.73 1.55 13.04
N VAL A 66 8.18 2.54 13.81
CA VAL A 66 7.42 3.05 14.97
C VAL A 66 6.09 3.66 14.53
N VAL A 67 6.11 4.49 13.48
CA VAL A 67 4.92 5.10 12.90
C VAL A 67 3.99 4.02 12.37
N LEU A 68 4.49 3.08 11.57
CA LEU A 68 3.68 1.99 11.01
C LEU A 68 3.05 1.14 12.12
N GLY A 69 3.81 0.76 13.14
CA GLY A 69 3.32 0.00 14.29
C GLY A 69 2.28 0.77 15.09
N GLY A 70 2.47 2.08 15.28
CA GLY A 70 1.50 2.97 15.92
C GLY A 70 0.19 3.05 15.14
N LEU A 71 0.26 3.26 13.82
CA LEU A 71 -0.89 3.28 12.93
C LEU A 71 -1.61 1.93 12.90
N TYR A 72 -0.88 0.82 12.86
CA TYR A 72 -1.44 -0.53 12.91
C TYR A 72 -2.26 -0.76 14.20
N LYS A 73 -1.75 -0.27 15.33
CA LYS A 73 -2.45 -0.35 16.62
C LYS A 73 -3.68 0.58 16.68
N ILE A 74 -3.57 1.79 16.15
CA ILE A 74 -4.67 2.79 16.13
C ILE A 74 -5.80 2.38 15.18
N THR A 75 -5.51 1.58 14.17
CA THR A 75 -6.48 1.16 13.14
C THR A 75 -7.05 -0.25 13.36
N ASP A 76 -7.13 -0.69 14.62
CA ASP A 76 -7.69 -1.98 15.01
C ASP A 76 -7.11 -3.15 14.20
N HIS A 77 -5.78 -3.21 14.13
CA HIS A 77 -5.04 -4.26 13.43
C HIS A 77 -5.30 -4.30 11.91
N GLY A 78 -5.68 -3.16 11.31
CA GLY A 78 -5.88 -3.01 9.87
C GLY A 78 -7.32 -3.18 9.40
N SER A 79 -8.31 -3.20 10.30
CA SER A 79 -9.73 -3.29 9.95
C SER A 79 -10.29 -1.99 9.34
N ALA A 80 -9.60 -0.86 9.50
CA ALA A 80 -10.05 0.46 9.02
C ALA A 80 -8.96 1.22 8.21
N PRO A 81 -8.57 0.74 7.02
CA PRO A 81 -7.50 1.33 6.18
C PRO A 81 -7.76 2.79 5.77
N GLY A 82 -9.03 3.22 5.71
CA GLY A 82 -9.39 4.61 5.41
C GLY A 82 -8.91 5.64 6.46
N ARG A 83 -8.68 5.23 7.71
CA ARG A 83 -8.15 6.11 8.78
C ARG A 83 -6.64 6.34 8.64
N VAL A 84 -5.90 5.32 8.19
CA VAL A 84 -4.45 5.41 7.88
C VAL A 84 -4.21 6.44 6.79
N LEU A 85 -5.00 6.38 5.73
CA LEU A 85 -4.88 7.27 4.58
C LEU A 85 -5.29 8.72 4.93
N ALA A 86 -6.32 8.90 5.76
CA ALA A 86 -6.68 10.23 6.28
C ALA A 86 -5.55 10.83 7.15
N PHE A 87 -4.89 10.01 7.97
CA PHE A 87 -3.74 10.42 8.76
C PHE A 87 -2.55 10.79 7.87
N ALA A 88 -2.26 9.99 6.84
CA ALA A 88 -1.21 10.29 5.86
C ALA A 88 -1.48 11.61 5.11
N ALA A 89 -2.74 11.85 4.72
CA ALA A 89 -3.14 13.13 4.13
C ALA A 89 -2.95 14.31 5.11
N GLY A 90 -3.28 14.11 6.39
CA GLY A 90 -3.04 15.10 7.45
C GLY A 90 -1.56 15.44 7.63
N ILE A 91 -0.66 14.44 7.65
CA ILE A 91 0.78 14.67 7.68
C ILE A 91 1.27 15.38 6.41
N GLY A 92 0.73 15.03 5.24
CA GLY A 92 1.04 15.74 3.99
C GLY A 92 0.76 17.25 4.11
N VAL A 93 -0.39 17.63 4.68
CA VAL A 93 -0.74 19.03 4.92
C VAL A 93 0.24 19.71 5.87
N LEU A 94 0.67 19.04 6.94
CA LEU A 94 1.71 19.58 7.85
C LEU A 94 3.04 19.83 7.12
N GLY A 95 3.37 19.01 6.13
CA GLY A 95 4.54 19.20 5.26
C GLY A 95 4.47 20.50 4.44
N LEU A 96 3.27 20.92 4.00
CA LEU A 96 3.10 22.19 3.27
C LEU A 96 3.37 23.43 4.13
N ILE A 97 3.16 23.32 5.44
CA ILE A 97 3.40 24.42 6.39
C ILE A 97 4.90 24.74 6.51
N HIS A 98 5.77 23.73 6.37
CA HIS A 98 7.23 23.93 6.43
C HIS A 98 7.82 24.53 5.15
N GLY A 99 7.18 24.32 3.99
CA GLY A 99 7.65 24.86 2.74
C GLY A 99 6.91 24.30 1.53
N VAL A 100 6.47 25.20 0.65
CA VAL A 100 5.78 24.83 -0.60
C VAL A 100 6.84 24.55 -1.67
N THR A 101 7.13 23.27 -1.85
CA THR A 101 8.05 22.77 -2.88
C THR A 101 7.34 21.76 -3.79
N PHE A 102 7.97 21.41 -4.92
CA PHE A 102 7.51 20.32 -5.77
C PHE A 102 7.29 19.03 -4.96
N ASP A 103 8.26 18.65 -4.12
CA ASP A 103 8.22 17.42 -3.33
C ASP A 103 7.09 17.45 -2.29
N SER A 104 6.91 18.58 -1.60
CA SER A 104 5.82 18.75 -0.63
C SER A 104 4.45 18.63 -1.33
N VAL A 105 4.27 19.29 -2.46
CA VAL A 105 2.99 19.29 -3.22
C VAL A 105 2.71 17.94 -3.87
N ALA A 106 3.73 17.28 -4.41
CA ALA A 106 3.62 15.93 -4.96
C ALA A 106 3.25 14.92 -3.86
N ALA A 107 3.83 15.05 -2.66
CA ALA A 107 3.51 14.19 -1.52
C ALA A 107 2.05 14.37 -1.06
N VAL A 108 1.57 15.61 -0.95
CA VAL A 108 0.16 15.87 -0.59
C VAL A 108 -0.78 15.37 -1.67
N GLY A 109 -0.51 15.66 -2.95
CA GLY A 109 -1.32 15.19 -4.07
C GLY A 109 -1.43 13.67 -4.08
N SER A 110 -0.30 12.97 -3.95
CA SER A 110 -0.23 11.52 -3.84
C SER A 110 -1.08 10.97 -2.69
N ALA A 111 -0.96 11.56 -1.49
CA ALA A 111 -1.71 11.12 -0.32
C ALA A 111 -3.22 11.34 -0.47
N VAL A 112 -3.63 12.49 -1.01
CA VAL A 112 -5.03 12.82 -1.27
C VAL A 112 -5.61 11.89 -2.35
N GLY A 113 -4.89 11.69 -3.46
CA GLY A 113 -5.32 10.79 -4.53
C GLY A 113 -5.48 9.35 -4.08
N ALA A 114 -4.52 8.85 -3.29
CA ALA A 114 -4.61 7.53 -2.66
C ALA A 114 -5.82 7.42 -1.74
N TRP A 115 -6.04 8.42 -0.87
CA TRP A 115 -7.13 8.42 0.09
C TRP A 115 -8.52 8.46 -0.57
N LEU A 116 -8.71 9.36 -1.53
CA LEU A 116 -9.96 9.49 -2.27
C LEU A 116 -10.28 8.22 -3.05
N THR A 117 -9.28 7.66 -3.74
CA THR A 117 -9.46 6.42 -4.49
C THR A 117 -9.82 5.28 -3.54
N TRP A 118 -9.08 5.10 -2.45
CA TRP A 118 -9.39 4.07 -1.46
C TRP A 118 -10.82 4.22 -0.89
N ARG A 119 -11.28 5.44 -0.62
CA ARG A 119 -12.66 5.66 -0.18
C ARG A 119 -13.70 5.32 -1.23
N ALA A 120 -13.40 5.55 -2.50
CA ALA A 120 -14.33 5.27 -3.58
C ALA A 120 -14.44 3.77 -3.87
N ILE A 121 -13.37 3.00 -3.67
CA ILE A 121 -13.27 1.63 -4.21
C ILE A 121 -12.79 0.56 -3.25
N GLY A 122 -12.31 0.92 -2.05
CA GLY A 122 -11.75 -0.01 -1.08
C GLY A 122 -12.76 -1.06 -0.63
N ASP A 123 -14.02 -0.64 -0.42
CA ASP A 123 -15.10 -1.54 -0.01
C ASP A 123 -15.69 -2.35 -1.19
N LEU A 124 -15.39 -1.95 -2.43
CA LEU A 124 -15.86 -2.61 -3.66
C LEU A 124 -14.91 -3.71 -4.16
N THR A 125 -13.76 -3.90 -3.51
CA THR A 125 -12.74 -4.87 -3.94
C THR A 125 -12.76 -6.10 -3.03
N PRO A 126 -13.56 -7.14 -3.35
CA PRO A 126 -13.62 -8.33 -2.52
C PRO A 126 -12.33 -9.14 -2.64
N ALA A 127 -11.80 -9.60 -1.51
CA ALA A 127 -10.56 -10.36 -1.43
C ALA A 127 -10.71 -11.74 -2.09
N HIS A 128 -10.27 -11.86 -3.35
CA HIS A 128 -10.21 -13.10 -4.10
C HIS A 128 -8.77 -13.44 -4.49
N PRO A 129 -8.47 -14.72 -4.79
CA PRO A 129 -7.16 -15.11 -5.28
C PRO A 129 -6.84 -14.38 -6.59
N LEU A 130 -5.71 -13.70 -6.65
CA LEU A 130 -5.27 -12.95 -7.83
C LEU A 130 -4.91 -13.89 -8.98
N ASN A 131 -5.47 -13.66 -10.15
CA ASN A 131 -5.11 -14.40 -11.37
C ASN A 131 -3.85 -13.81 -12.04
N ARG A 132 -3.12 -14.62 -12.83
CA ARG A 132 -1.89 -14.19 -13.52
C ARG A 132 -2.10 -12.93 -14.39
N ARG A 133 -3.26 -12.80 -15.04
CA ARG A 133 -3.63 -11.63 -15.84
C ARG A 133 -3.80 -10.37 -14.97
N GLU A 134 -4.43 -10.49 -13.81
CA GLU A 134 -4.60 -9.39 -12.85
C GLU A 134 -3.26 -8.92 -12.29
N VAL A 135 -2.34 -9.86 -12.00
CA VAL A 135 -0.97 -9.53 -11.57
C VAL A 135 -0.23 -8.77 -12.66
N VAL A 136 -0.29 -9.23 -13.92
CA VAL A 136 0.36 -8.53 -15.04
C VAL A 136 -0.27 -7.15 -15.28
N ALA A 137 -1.60 -7.04 -15.21
CA ALA A 137 -2.31 -5.77 -15.32
C ALA A 137 -1.91 -4.81 -14.19
N GLY A 138 -1.84 -5.28 -12.96
CA GLY A 138 -1.38 -4.50 -11.81
C GLY A 138 0.05 -3.99 -11.97
N LEU A 139 0.97 -4.85 -12.43
CA LEU A 139 2.36 -4.46 -12.72
C LEU A 139 2.44 -3.45 -13.87
N ALA A 140 1.63 -3.60 -14.92
CA ALA A 140 1.57 -2.66 -16.02
C ALA A 140 1.06 -1.29 -15.56
N VAL A 141 -0.02 -1.24 -14.76
CA VAL A 141 -0.53 0.02 -14.17
C VAL A 141 0.51 0.65 -13.26
N PHE A 142 1.20 -0.13 -12.43
CA PHE A 142 2.29 0.37 -11.60
C PHE A 142 3.43 0.97 -12.42
N GLY A 143 3.86 0.29 -13.50
CA GLY A 143 4.90 0.79 -14.40
C GLY A 143 4.48 2.08 -15.12
N LEU A 144 3.25 2.15 -15.62
CA LEU A 144 2.71 3.35 -16.27
C LEU A 144 2.61 4.53 -15.30
N ALA A 145 2.07 4.30 -14.09
CA ALA A 145 1.98 5.33 -13.07
C ALA A 145 3.36 5.81 -12.62
N GLY A 146 4.32 4.89 -12.43
CA GLY A 146 5.70 5.21 -12.09
C GLY A 146 6.39 6.01 -13.20
N GLY A 147 6.21 5.62 -14.47
CA GLY A 147 6.73 6.36 -15.62
C GLY A 147 6.14 7.77 -15.74
N PHE A 148 4.82 7.91 -15.54
CA PHE A 148 4.15 9.21 -15.52
C PHE A 148 4.66 10.09 -14.37
N PHE A 149 4.84 9.53 -13.17
CA PHE A 149 5.39 10.27 -12.04
C PHE A 149 6.85 10.69 -12.29
N ALA A 150 7.67 9.81 -12.89
CA ALA A 150 9.03 10.14 -13.28
C ALA A 150 9.07 11.29 -14.31
N LEU A 151 8.11 11.32 -15.24
CA LEU A 151 7.97 12.42 -16.19
C LEU A 151 7.62 13.75 -15.48
N LEU A 152 6.69 13.74 -14.53
CA LEU A 152 6.38 14.92 -13.70
C LEU A 152 7.62 15.41 -12.94
N TYR A 153 8.38 14.48 -12.37
CA TYR A 153 9.61 14.79 -11.64
C TYR A 153 10.68 15.44 -12.53
N PHE A 154 10.82 14.95 -13.77
CA PHE A 154 11.80 15.49 -14.71
C PHE A 154 11.39 16.87 -15.26
N LEU A 155 10.12 17.02 -15.63
CA LEU A 155 9.61 18.25 -16.25
C LEU A 155 9.40 19.39 -15.24
N LYS A 156 9.28 19.09 -13.94
CA LYS A 156 8.99 20.05 -12.86
C LYS A 156 7.91 21.08 -13.25
N PRO A 157 6.72 20.61 -13.66
CA PRO A 157 5.65 21.49 -14.09
C PRO A 157 5.12 22.36 -12.92
N PRO A 158 4.26 23.36 -13.19
CA PRO A 158 3.66 24.18 -12.14
C PRO A 158 3.02 23.36 -11.01
N LEU A 159 2.98 23.91 -9.79
CA LEU A 159 2.57 23.20 -8.58
C LEU A 159 1.17 22.56 -8.70
N SER A 160 0.23 23.23 -9.37
CA SER A 160 -1.11 22.69 -9.63
C SER A 160 -1.05 21.41 -10.46
N VAL A 161 -0.27 21.39 -11.54
CA VAL A 161 -0.07 20.20 -12.39
C VAL A 161 0.61 19.08 -11.61
N THR A 162 1.60 19.41 -10.78
CA THR A 162 2.29 18.46 -9.92
C THR A 162 1.32 17.80 -8.92
N PHE A 163 0.47 18.60 -8.28
CA PHE A 163 -0.53 18.10 -7.33
C PHE A 163 -1.48 17.10 -7.98
N PHE A 164 -2.14 17.52 -9.07
CA PHE A 164 -3.13 16.67 -9.75
C PHE A 164 -2.47 15.46 -10.41
N GLY A 165 -1.30 15.64 -11.02
CA GLY A 165 -0.54 14.56 -11.64
C GLY A 165 -0.12 13.50 -10.63
N ALA A 166 0.41 13.91 -9.46
CA ALA A 166 0.77 12.99 -8.38
C ALA A 166 -0.46 12.28 -7.80
N ALA A 167 -1.57 13.00 -7.62
CA ALA A 167 -2.83 12.42 -7.16
C ALA A 167 -3.36 11.33 -8.12
N ILE A 168 -3.31 11.60 -9.44
CA ILE A 168 -3.73 10.64 -10.46
C ILE A 168 -2.78 9.44 -10.52
N ALA A 169 -1.46 9.66 -10.45
CA ALA A 169 -0.47 8.59 -10.49
C ALA A 169 -0.71 7.59 -9.35
N VAL A 170 -0.76 8.08 -8.12
CA VAL A 170 -0.91 7.21 -6.94
C VAL A 170 -2.33 6.68 -6.81
N GLY A 171 -3.35 7.50 -7.09
CA GLY A 171 -4.74 7.04 -7.16
C GLY A 171 -4.92 5.91 -8.17
N GLY A 172 -4.32 6.01 -9.35
CA GLY A 172 -4.34 4.96 -10.37
C GLY A 172 -3.72 3.64 -9.91
N VAL A 173 -2.62 3.69 -9.16
CA VAL A 173 -2.01 2.49 -8.56
C VAL A 173 -2.94 1.83 -7.55
N ILE A 174 -3.58 2.61 -6.68
CA ILE A 174 -4.56 2.10 -5.71
C ILE A 174 -5.80 1.55 -6.44
N GLY A 175 -6.19 2.17 -7.56
CA GLY A 175 -7.31 1.77 -8.42
C GLY A 175 -7.06 0.57 -9.35
N ALA A 176 -5.80 0.12 -9.48
CA ALA A 176 -5.39 -0.90 -10.43
C ALA A 176 -6.23 -2.21 -10.40
N PRO A 177 -6.63 -2.74 -9.23
CA PRO A 177 -7.41 -3.98 -9.17
C PRO A 177 -8.75 -3.91 -9.92
N LEU A 178 -9.45 -2.77 -9.84
CA LEU A 178 -10.73 -2.59 -10.52
C LEU A 178 -10.56 -2.38 -12.02
N ILE A 179 -9.48 -1.70 -12.43
CA ILE A 179 -9.14 -1.50 -13.84
C ILE A 179 -8.89 -2.85 -14.50
N GLY A 180 -8.16 -3.75 -13.83
CA GLY A 180 -7.92 -5.12 -14.30
C GLY A 180 -9.21 -5.92 -14.51
N ASN A 181 -10.13 -5.88 -13.54
CA ASN A 181 -11.39 -6.62 -13.60
C ASN A 181 -12.28 -6.16 -14.77
N ARG A 182 -12.33 -4.86 -15.07
CA ARG A 182 -13.10 -4.33 -16.21
C ARG A 182 -12.58 -4.84 -17.55
N PHE A 183 -11.27 -4.89 -17.75
CA PHE A 183 -10.68 -5.35 -19.01
C PHE A 183 -10.74 -6.86 -19.21
N VAL A 184 -10.67 -7.65 -18.14
CA VAL A 184 -10.74 -9.11 -18.22
C VAL A 184 -12.16 -9.59 -18.52
N VAL A 185 -13.17 -9.08 -17.81
CA VAL A 185 -14.58 -9.49 -17.98
C VAL A 185 -15.07 -9.19 -19.40
N GLN A 186 -14.67 -8.06 -19.98
CA GLN A 186 -15.07 -7.65 -21.32
C GLN A 186 -14.42 -8.47 -22.45
N SER A 187 -13.41 -9.29 -22.13
CA SER A 187 -12.76 -10.21 -23.07
C SER A 187 -13.36 -11.62 -23.08
N GLU A 188 -14.20 -11.98 -22.10
CA GLU A 188 -14.91 -13.27 -22.05
C GLU A 188 -16.31 -13.21 -22.69
N GLU A 189 -16.90 -12.03 -22.83
CA GLU A 189 -18.20 -11.84 -23.51
C GLU A 189 -18.10 -11.72 -25.04
N ARG A 190 -16.90 -11.76 -25.62
CA ARG A 190 -16.67 -11.64 -27.07
C ARG A 190 -16.08 -12.92 -27.65
#